data_AF-K2F8M5-F1
#
_entry.id   AF-K2F8M5-F1
#
_cell.length_a   1.000
_cell.length_b   1.000
_cell.length_c   1.000
_cell.angle_alpha   90.00
_cell.angle_beta   90.00
_cell.angle_gamma   90.00
#
_symmetry.space_group_name_H-M   'P 1'
#
loop_
_entity.id
_entity.type
_entity.pdbx_description
1 polymer ?
#
loop_
_entity_poly.entity_id
_entity_poly.type
_entity_poly.pdbx_seq_one_letter_code
_entity_poly.pdbx_strand_id
1 'polypeptide(L)'
;MRNNSVSTKGFTLVELIVVIVILAILATIAFLSFSSQSASARDSKRKTDLSNIASKINIGAANGSSLTSFVTTPSKKLTWGTNYLAGTWTSNLTYEAGDINFNQLGVNAGDFKDPLNYTYKMGATTAVGGAFQLASRIENDDNGNTTTSGAFLVGNYTQRKQTSTGTITAISTGSTIKITVSTPLVGFFKTWDTINTWGAANTCVVSSVSSDQSILTVTSCGATPANWDLLKIAAWDEISSLIAWVNSWSGVSNWSNPPY
;
A
#
# COMPACT_ATOMS: atom_id res chain seq x y z
N MET A 1 50.05 -27.94 -66.08
CA MET A 1 48.92 -27.41 -65.28
C MET A 1 48.80 -28.26 -64.03
N ARG A 2 49.14 -27.72 -62.85
CA ARG A 2 49.18 -28.48 -61.59
C ARG A 2 47.84 -28.30 -60.88
N ASN A 3 47.06 -29.37 -60.81
CA ASN A 3 45.73 -29.38 -60.17
C ASN A 3 45.93 -29.47 -58.64
N ASN A 4 45.67 -28.40 -57.91
CA ASN A 4 45.68 -28.41 -56.44
C ASN A 4 44.32 -28.92 -55.96
N SER A 5 44.24 -30.20 -55.58
CA SER A 5 43.07 -30.76 -54.90
C SER A 5 43.01 -30.23 -53.46
N VAL A 6 42.13 -29.27 -53.21
CA VAL A 6 41.82 -28.80 -51.85
C VAL A 6 41.05 -29.90 -51.13
N SER A 7 41.66 -30.51 -50.11
CA SER A 7 40.98 -31.46 -49.23
C SER A 7 39.99 -30.70 -48.35
N THR A 8 38.70 -30.84 -48.63
CA THR A 8 37.63 -30.38 -47.74
C THR A 8 37.58 -31.31 -46.53
N LYS A 9 38.18 -30.87 -45.41
CA LYS A 9 37.99 -31.53 -44.11
C LYS A 9 36.55 -31.28 -43.65
N GLY A 10 35.72 -32.31 -43.69
CA GLY A 10 34.37 -32.27 -43.13
C GLY A 10 34.40 -32.34 -41.60
N PHE A 11 33.41 -31.71 -40.95
CA PHE A 11 33.22 -31.84 -39.51
C PHE A 11 32.93 -33.30 -39.14
N THR A 12 33.53 -33.77 -38.05
CA THR A 12 33.21 -35.07 -37.48
C THR A 12 31.86 -35.01 -36.78
N LEU A 13 31.16 -36.14 -36.76
CA LEU A 13 29.89 -36.30 -36.05
C LEU A 13 30.06 -35.95 -34.55
N VAL A 14 31.22 -36.32 -33.98
CA VAL A 14 31.56 -36.02 -32.58
C VAL A 14 31.69 -34.53 -32.34
N GLU A 15 32.36 -33.78 -33.22
CA GLU A 15 32.49 -32.32 -33.09
C GLU A 15 31.13 -31.62 -33.11
N LEU A 16 30.21 -32.07 -33.99
CA LEU A 16 28.87 -31.50 -34.03
C LEU A 16 28.05 -31.83 -32.78
N ILE A 17 28.17 -33.06 -32.26
CA ILE A 17 27.46 -33.48 -31.04
C ILE A 17 27.94 -32.69 -29.82
N VAL A 18 29.25 -32.48 -29.66
CA VAL A 18 29.78 -31.73 -28.51
C VAL A 18 29.26 -30.29 -28.51
N VAL A 19 29.18 -29.65 -29.68
CA VAL A 19 28.69 -28.26 -29.81
C VAL A 19 27.21 -28.15 -29.40
N ILE A 20 26.34 -29.04 -29.87
CA ILE A 20 24.91 -28.98 -29.52
C ILE A 20 24.69 -29.27 -28.03
N VAL A 21 25.51 -30.12 -27.41
CA VAL A 21 25.45 -30.39 -25.97
C VAL A 21 25.84 -29.15 -25.17
N ILE A 22 26.92 -28.46 -25.55
CA ILE A 22 27.33 -27.21 -24.88
C ILE A 22 26.25 -26.12 -25.06
N LEU A 23 25.69 -25.97 -26.26
CA LEU A 23 24.60 -25.01 -26.51
C LEU A 23 23.35 -25.34 -25.70
N ALA A 24 22.99 -26.61 -25.53
CA ALA A 24 21.86 -27.01 -24.70
C ALA A 24 22.06 -26.62 -23.24
N ILE A 25 23.26 -26.88 -22.67
CA ILE A 25 23.57 -26.49 -21.28
C ILE A 25 23.51 -24.98 -21.11
N LEU A 26 24.16 -24.21 -22.00
CA LEU A 26 24.18 -22.74 -21.92
C LEU A 26 22.77 -22.15 -22.09
N ALA A 27 21.95 -22.69 -22.99
CA ALA A 27 20.58 -22.25 -23.20
C ALA A 27 19.71 -22.43 -21.94
N THR A 28 19.83 -23.56 -21.24
CA THR A 28 19.05 -23.80 -20.01
C THR A 28 19.38 -22.80 -18.89
N ILE A 29 20.66 -22.53 -18.64
CA ILE A 29 21.10 -21.56 -17.62
C ILE A 29 20.65 -20.15 -18.02
N ALA A 30 20.83 -19.77 -19.27
CA ALA A 30 20.41 -18.47 -19.78
C ALA A 30 18.90 -18.26 -19.65
N PHE A 31 18.09 -19.29 -19.93
CA PHE A 31 16.63 -19.23 -19.82
C PHE A 31 16.16 -18.98 -18.37
N LEU A 32 16.72 -19.71 -17.40
CA LEU A 32 16.37 -19.52 -15.98
C LEU A 32 16.73 -18.10 -15.50
N SER A 33 17.91 -17.60 -15.89
CA SER A 33 18.34 -16.24 -15.56
C SER A 33 17.44 -15.17 -16.21
N PHE A 34 17.11 -15.34 -17.50
CA PHE A 34 16.27 -14.40 -18.24
C PHE A 34 14.87 -14.27 -17.64
N SER A 35 14.27 -15.36 -17.16
CA SER A 35 12.95 -15.35 -16.54
C SER A 35 12.90 -14.47 -15.28
N SER A 36 13.87 -14.62 -14.38
CA SER A 36 13.96 -13.82 -13.15
C SER A 36 14.26 -12.34 -13.42
N GLN A 37 15.16 -12.05 -14.37
CA GLN A 37 15.47 -10.66 -14.75
C GLN A 37 14.29 -9.97 -15.43
N SER A 38 13.51 -10.72 -16.20
CA SER A 38 12.28 -10.20 -16.80
C SER A 38 11.25 -9.81 -15.75
N ALA A 39 11.08 -10.60 -14.69
CA ALA A 39 10.19 -10.27 -13.58
C ALA A 39 10.65 -9.00 -12.84
N SER A 40 11.95 -8.90 -12.56
CA SER A 40 12.55 -7.72 -11.90
C SER A 40 12.38 -6.43 -12.73
N ALA A 41 12.51 -6.51 -14.06
CA ALA A 41 12.28 -5.38 -14.95
C ALA A 41 10.81 -4.93 -14.95
N ARG A 42 9.86 -5.88 -14.92
CA ARG A 42 8.42 -5.57 -14.80
C ARG A 42 8.10 -4.92 -13.46
N ASP A 43 8.63 -5.44 -12.36
CA ASP A 43 8.46 -4.84 -11.03
C ASP A 43 9.04 -3.42 -10.97
N SER A 44 10.19 -3.19 -11.59
CA SER A 44 10.79 -1.84 -11.69
C SER A 44 9.91 -0.87 -12.47
N LYS A 45 9.27 -1.32 -13.55
CA LYS A 45 8.28 -0.52 -14.29
C LYS A 45 7.07 -0.19 -13.41
N ARG A 46 6.49 -1.18 -12.71
CA ARG A 46 5.35 -0.98 -11.79
C ARG A 46 5.67 0.04 -10.69
N LYS A 47 6.84 -0.10 -10.04
CA LYS A 47 7.30 0.82 -8.99
C LYS A 47 7.43 2.25 -9.54
N THR A 48 8.05 2.40 -10.72
CA THR A 48 8.20 3.69 -11.40
C THR A 48 6.86 4.32 -11.77
N ASP A 49 5.93 3.52 -12.29
CA ASP A 49 4.59 3.99 -12.67
C ASP A 49 3.82 4.49 -11.47
N LEU A 50 3.80 3.73 -10.36
CA LEU A 50 3.15 4.15 -9.14
C LEU A 50 3.75 5.44 -8.57
N SER A 51 5.08 5.59 -8.59
CA SER A 51 5.74 6.83 -8.15
C SER A 51 5.36 8.02 -9.04
N ASN A 52 5.31 7.83 -10.36
CA ASN A 52 4.89 8.87 -11.31
C ASN A 52 3.43 9.26 -11.11
N ILE A 53 2.53 8.29 -10.92
CA ILE A 53 1.12 8.55 -10.65
C ILE A 53 0.94 9.27 -9.33
N ALA A 54 1.64 8.84 -8.26
CA ALA A 54 1.59 9.51 -6.96
C ALA A 54 2.04 10.98 -7.06
N SER A 55 3.10 11.26 -7.83
CA SER A 55 3.55 12.63 -8.11
C SER A 55 2.46 13.45 -8.80
N LYS A 56 1.79 12.89 -9.82
CA LYS A 56 0.68 13.55 -10.52
C LYS A 56 -0.52 13.82 -9.62
N ILE A 57 -0.88 12.87 -8.74
CA ILE A 57 -1.94 13.05 -7.74
C ILE A 57 -1.59 14.20 -6.80
N ASN A 58 -0.36 14.24 -6.28
CA ASN A 58 0.08 15.31 -5.39
C ASN A 58 0.02 16.69 -6.07
N ILE A 59 0.45 16.79 -7.33
CA ILE A 59 0.35 18.03 -8.12
C ILE A 59 -1.12 18.42 -8.33
N GLY A 60 -1.97 17.47 -8.71
CA GLY A 60 -3.39 17.72 -8.92
C GLY A 60 -4.12 18.14 -7.65
N ALA A 61 -3.79 17.52 -6.51
CA ALA A 61 -4.32 17.90 -5.20
C ALA A 61 -3.86 19.31 -4.78
N ALA A 62 -2.58 19.65 -5.02
CA ALA A 62 -2.06 21.00 -4.79
C ALA A 62 -2.76 22.06 -5.66
N ASN A 63 -3.20 21.68 -6.87
CA ASN A 63 -3.99 22.53 -7.76
C ASN A 63 -5.50 22.56 -7.43
N GLY A 64 -5.92 21.96 -6.31
CA GLY A 64 -7.29 22.03 -5.80
C GLY A 64 -8.21 20.88 -6.20
N SER A 65 -7.71 19.84 -6.88
CA SER A 65 -8.52 18.64 -7.14
C SER A 65 -8.72 17.82 -5.86
N SER A 66 -9.93 17.34 -5.61
CA SER A 66 -10.19 16.41 -4.50
C SER A 66 -9.42 15.10 -4.72
N LEU A 67 -8.79 14.56 -3.68
CA LEU A 67 -8.09 13.27 -3.76
C LEU A 67 -9.01 12.12 -4.22
N THR A 68 -10.30 12.17 -3.85
CA THR A 68 -11.30 11.17 -4.26
C THR A 68 -11.66 11.25 -5.75
N SER A 69 -11.45 12.39 -6.42
CA SER A 69 -11.75 12.55 -7.84
C SER A 69 -10.79 11.78 -8.77
N PHE A 70 -9.61 11.44 -8.24
CA PHE A 70 -8.64 10.60 -8.95
C PHE A 70 -9.03 9.13 -8.97
N VAL A 71 -10.08 8.73 -8.25
CA VAL A 71 -10.65 7.38 -8.30
C VAL A 71 -11.74 7.33 -9.38
N THR A 72 -11.73 6.30 -10.22
CA THR A 72 -12.74 6.11 -11.27
C THR A 72 -14.08 5.66 -10.67
N THR A 73 -15.18 6.16 -11.21
CA THR A 73 -16.53 5.72 -10.86
C THR A 73 -17.01 4.55 -11.75
N PRO A 74 -17.65 3.51 -11.21
CA PRO A 74 -18.03 3.36 -9.80
C PRO A 74 -16.84 3.00 -8.91
N SER A 75 -16.70 3.74 -7.81
CA SER A 75 -15.71 3.49 -6.77
C SER A 75 -16.29 2.56 -5.71
N LYS A 76 -15.40 1.88 -5.01
CA LYS A 76 -15.70 1.09 -3.83
C LYS A 76 -15.45 1.94 -2.58
N LYS A 77 -16.41 1.95 -1.68
CA LYS A 77 -16.37 2.72 -0.43
C LYS A 77 -16.12 1.79 0.75
N LEU A 78 -15.66 2.33 1.88
CA LEU A 78 -15.71 1.61 3.16
C LEU A 78 -17.19 1.28 3.44
N THR A 79 -17.52 0.01 3.64
CA THR A 79 -18.89 -0.41 3.94
C THR A 79 -18.87 -1.27 5.22
N TRP A 80 -19.92 -1.12 6.05
CA TRP A 80 -20.12 -1.73 7.39
C TRP A 80 -19.30 -1.12 8.55
N GLY A 81 -19.92 -1.04 9.74
CA GLY A 81 -19.25 -0.68 11.02
C GLY A 81 -18.95 0.81 11.27
N THR A 82 -18.41 1.10 12.46
CA THR A 82 -17.71 2.36 12.75
C THR A 82 -16.36 2.33 12.04
N ASN A 83 -16.30 2.94 10.86
CA ASN A 83 -15.11 2.94 10.01
C ASN A 83 -14.11 3.98 10.50
N TYR A 84 -12.86 3.58 10.67
CA TYR A 84 -11.78 4.49 11.03
C TYR A 84 -10.66 4.39 10.00
N LEU A 85 -10.09 5.53 9.64
CA LEU A 85 -8.96 5.62 8.74
C LEU A 85 -7.95 6.59 9.33
N ALA A 86 -6.70 6.16 9.47
CA ALA A 86 -5.71 6.84 10.30
C ALA A 86 -6.35 7.27 11.63
N GLY A 87 -6.97 6.35 12.36
CA GLY A 87 -7.63 6.59 13.65
C GLY A 87 -8.77 7.60 13.72
N THR A 88 -9.20 8.20 12.62
CA THR A 88 -10.33 9.14 12.59
C THR A 88 -11.58 8.45 12.07
N TRP A 89 -12.74 8.72 12.66
CA TRP A 89 -14.02 8.21 12.15
C TRP A 89 -14.24 8.73 10.72
N THR A 90 -14.59 7.82 9.82
CA THR A 90 -14.89 8.15 8.43
C THR A 90 -16.23 7.59 8.01
N SER A 91 -16.87 8.29 7.08
CA SER A 91 -18.06 7.79 6.40
C SER A 91 -17.67 7.16 5.08
N ASN A 92 -18.57 6.33 4.53
CA ASN A 92 -18.45 5.80 3.18
C ASN A 92 -18.39 6.90 2.09
N LEU A 93 -18.76 8.16 2.40
CA LEU A 93 -18.67 9.28 1.46
C LEU A 93 -17.27 9.92 1.44
N THR A 94 -16.49 9.74 2.50
CA THR A 94 -15.18 10.39 2.63
C THR A 94 -14.04 9.55 2.08
N TYR A 95 -14.23 8.24 1.86
CA TYR A 95 -13.23 7.33 1.29
C TYR A 95 -13.73 6.67 0.01
N GLU A 96 -12.87 6.67 -1.01
CA GLU A 96 -13.10 6.04 -2.32
C GLU A 96 -11.89 5.17 -2.69
N ALA A 97 -12.13 3.95 -3.16
CA ALA A 97 -11.11 3.06 -3.70
C ALA A 97 -11.53 2.46 -5.03
N GLY A 98 -10.60 2.29 -5.96
CA GLY A 98 -10.94 2.01 -7.34
C GLY A 98 -9.74 1.93 -8.28
N ASP A 99 -10.07 1.90 -9.57
CA ASP A 99 -9.12 2.18 -10.63
C ASP A 99 -8.76 3.66 -10.68
N ILE A 100 -7.58 3.94 -11.19
CA ILE A 100 -7.06 5.29 -11.29
C ILE A 100 -7.74 6.03 -12.45
N ASN A 101 -8.25 7.22 -12.17
CA ASN A 101 -8.87 8.10 -13.15
C ASN A 101 -7.79 8.89 -13.89
N PHE A 102 -7.23 8.28 -14.94
CA PHE A 102 -6.18 8.90 -15.75
C PHE A 102 -6.64 10.16 -16.50
N ASN A 103 -7.94 10.28 -16.80
CA ASN A 103 -8.50 11.49 -17.39
C ASN A 103 -8.38 12.69 -16.42
N GLN A 104 -8.69 12.49 -15.13
CA GLN A 104 -8.52 13.52 -14.11
C GLN A 104 -7.05 13.85 -13.85
N LEU A 105 -6.15 12.89 -14.04
CA LEU A 105 -4.70 13.11 -13.97
C LEU A 105 -4.13 13.85 -15.19
N GLY A 106 -4.89 13.97 -16.28
CA GLY A 106 -4.43 14.57 -17.53
C GLY A 106 -3.30 13.79 -18.20
N VAL A 107 -3.28 12.46 -18.05
CA VAL A 107 -2.27 11.58 -18.64
C VAL A 107 -2.94 10.45 -19.41
N ASN A 108 -2.23 9.89 -20.39
CA ASN A 108 -2.76 8.77 -21.16
C ASN A 108 -2.67 7.47 -20.34
N ALA A 109 -3.80 6.78 -20.15
CA ALA A 109 -3.84 5.48 -19.49
C ALA A 109 -2.96 4.42 -20.18
N GLY A 110 -2.70 4.58 -21.48
CA GLY A 110 -1.81 3.71 -22.26
C GLY A 110 -0.36 3.69 -21.78
N ASP A 111 0.12 4.78 -21.15
CA ASP A 111 1.50 4.91 -20.69
C ASP A 111 1.76 4.14 -19.38
N PHE A 112 0.69 3.86 -18.65
CA PHE A 112 0.68 3.20 -17.33
C PHE A 112 0.08 1.79 -17.40
N LYS A 113 0.34 1.08 -18.51
CA LYS A 113 -0.08 -0.32 -18.64
C LYS A 113 0.96 -1.25 -18.04
N ASP A 114 0.49 -2.14 -17.17
CA ASP A 114 1.31 -3.24 -16.69
C ASP A 114 1.68 -4.20 -17.84
N PRO A 115 2.92 -4.71 -17.91
CA PRO A 115 3.32 -5.66 -18.93
C PRO A 115 2.52 -6.98 -18.94
N LEU A 116 1.86 -7.33 -17.82
CA LEU A 116 0.96 -8.48 -17.69
C LEU A 116 -0.53 -8.08 -17.68
N ASN A 117 -0.86 -6.85 -18.06
CA ASN A 117 -2.22 -6.28 -18.08
C ASN A 117 -2.94 -6.25 -16.72
N TYR A 118 -2.22 -6.26 -15.60
CA TYR A 118 -2.80 -5.95 -14.30
C TYR A 118 -3.11 -4.45 -14.17
N THR A 119 -4.17 -4.11 -13.44
CA THR A 119 -4.57 -2.72 -13.19
C THR A 119 -3.99 -2.21 -11.88
N TYR A 120 -3.45 -1.00 -11.87
CA TYR A 120 -3.09 -0.29 -10.64
C TYR A 120 -4.35 0.14 -9.89
N LYS A 121 -4.34 -0.08 -8.57
CA LYS A 121 -5.46 0.30 -7.70
C LYS A 121 -5.09 1.47 -6.82
N MET A 122 -6.10 2.23 -6.42
CA MET A 122 -5.92 3.34 -5.48
C MET A 122 -7.03 3.40 -4.45
N GLY A 123 -6.70 3.95 -3.28
CA GLY A 123 -7.62 4.37 -2.24
C GLY A 123 -7.32 5.82 -1.86
N ALA A 124 -8.34 6.63 -1.63
CA ALA A 124 -8.22 8.04 -1.30
C ALA A 124 -9.30 8.47 -0.31
N THR A 125 -8.95 9.37 0.60
CA THR A 125 -9.85 10.02 1.54
C THR A 125 -9.68 11.52 1.54
N THR A 126 -10.74 12.25 1.87
CA THR A 126 -10.66 13.68 2.22
C THR A 126 -10.60 13.92 3.73
N ALA A 127 -10.72 12.87 4.56
CA ALA A 127 -10.59 12.98 6.01
C ALA A 127 -9.14 13.28 6.42
N VAL A 128 -8.95 13.91 7.59
CA VAL A 128 -7.62 14.16 8.21
C VAL A 128 -6.63 14.88 7.28
N GLY A 129 -7.09 15.90 6.56
CA GLY A 129 -6.24 16.66 5.63
C GLY A 129 -5.98 15.98 4.29
N GLY A 130 -6.64 14.84 4.04
CA GLY A 130 -6.59 14.12 2.79
C GLY A 130 -5.39 13.17 2.69
N ALA A 131 -5.68 11.90 2.43
CA ALA A 131 -4.65 10.89 2.23
C ALA A 131 -5.03 9.96 1.09
N PHE A 132 -4.03 9.42 0.41
CA PHE A 132 -4.21 8.44 -0.65
C PHE A 132 -3.10 7.40 -0.61
N GLN A 133 -3.40 6.25 -1.20
CA GLN A 133 -2.48 5.17 -1.42
C GLN A 133 -2.76 4.50 -2.76
N LEU A 134 -1.69 4.14 -3.44
CA LEU A 134 -1.68 3.38 -4.67
C LEU A 134 -1.10 2.00 -4.37
N ALA A 135 -1.57 0.99 -5.09
CA ALA A 135 -1.05 -0.36 -4.97
C ALA A 135 -0.92 -1.07 -6.32
N SER A 136 0.13 -1.89 -6.42
CA SER A 136 0.43 -2.75 -7.55
C SER A 136 0.99 -4.07 -7.05
N ARG A 137 0.73 -5.15 -7.80
CA ARG A 137 1.22 -6.47 -7.44
C ARG A 137 2.64 -6.60 -7.93
N ILE A 138 3.55 -7.01 -7.05
CA ILE A 138 4.92 -7.34 -7.43
C ILE A 138 5.08 -8.85 -7.56
N GLU A 139 5.86 -9.27 -8.56
CA GLU A 139 6.12 -10.68 -8.83
C GLU A 139 7.18 -11.23 -7.88
N ASN A 140 8.19 -10.42 -7.59
CA ASN A 140 9.19 -10.71 -6.57
C ASN A 140 8.86 -9.91 -5.31
N ASP A 141 9.06 -10.50 -4.13
CA ASP A 141 9.09 -9.69 -2.92
C ASP A 141 10.33 -8.77 -2.90
N ASP A 142 10.39 -7.84 -1.94
CA ASP A 142 11.52 -6.91 -1.80
C ASP A 142 12.85 -7.60 -1.44
N ASN A 143 12.85 -8.93 -1.25
CA ASN A 143 14.01 -9.77 -0.99
C ASN A 143 14.38 -10.69 -2.18
N GLY A 144 13.70 -10.57 -3.33
CA GLY A 144 13.97 -11.39 -4.51
C GLY A 144 13.36 -12.80 -4.47
N ASN A 145 12.48 -13.09 -3.51
CA ASN A 145 11.70 -14.32 -3.44
C ASN A 145 10.56 -14.28 -4.46
N THR A 146 10.54 -15.28 -5.32
CA THR A 146 9.56 -15.45 -6.40
C THR A 146 8.31 -16.22 -5.98
N THR A 147 8.23 -16.72 -4.74
CA THR A 147 7.14 -17.62 -4.28
C THR A 147 5.99 -16.90 -3.57
N THR A 148 6.20 -15.65 -3.16
CA THR A 148 5.18 -14.81 -2.53
C THR A 148 5.07 -13.49 -3.29
N SER A 149 4.06 -13.37 -4.15
CA SER A 149 3.72 -12.06 -4.73
C SER A 149 3.27 -11.12 -3.62
N GLY A 150 4.05 -10.07 -3.38
CA GLY A 150 3.69 -8.98 -2.49
C GLY A 150 2.86 -7.91 -3.20
N ALA A 151 2.28 -6.98 -2.44
CA ALA A 151 1.77 -5.73 -2.99
C ALA A 151 2.78 -4.63 -2.66
N PHE A 152 3.13 -3.82 -3.66
CA PHE A 152 3.90 -2.59 -3.45
C PHE A 152 2.94 -1.41 -3.31
N LEU A 153 3.17 -0.57 -2.29
CA LEU A 153 2.32 0.57 -1.98
C LEU A 153 3.09 1.90 -2.08
N VAL A 154 2.42 2.93 -2.59
CA VAL A 154 2.96 4.30 -2.69
C VAL A 154 1.87 5.31 -2.32
N GLY A 155 2.19 6.35 -1.57
CA GLY A 155 1.24 7.42 -1.26
C GLY A 155 1.67 8.24 -0.05
N ASN A 156 0.80 9.13 0.40
CA ASN A 156 0.99 9.89 1.64
C ASN A 156 0.28 9.24 2.85
N TYR A 157 -0.40 8.12 2.65
CA TYR A 157 -1.03 7.37 3.73
C TYR A 157 0.02 6.66 4.60
N THR A 158 -0.06 6.85 5.93
CA THR A 158 0.78 6.17 6.91
C THR A 158 -0.10 5.34 7.84
N GLN A 159 0.12 4.02 7.89
CA GLN A 159 -0.61 3.13 8.80
C GLN A 159 -0.33 3.48 10.26
N ARG A 160 -1.37 3.52 11.08
CA ARG A 160 -1.26 3.66 12.54
C ARG A 160 -1.89 2.44 13.21
N LYS A 161 -1.07 1.39 13.36
CA LYS A 161 -1.47 0.09 13.93
C LYS A 161 -1.88 0.19 15.41
N GLN A 162 -2.78 -0.68 15.83
CA GLN A 162 -3.39 -0.73 17.18
C GLN A 162 -2.41 -1.01 18.36
N THR A 163 -1.13 -1.32 18.12
CA THR A 163 -0.28 -2.06 19.06
C THR A 163 0.63 -1.25 20.00
N SER A 164 0.52 0.07 20.08
CA SER A 164 1.39 0.83 20.98
C SER A 164 0.87 0.81 22.43
N THR A 165 1.51 0.01 23.27
CA THR A 165 1.33 0.03 24.73
C THR A 165 2.27 1.09 25.32
N GLY A 166 1.75 2.06 26.08
CA GLY A 166 2.54 3.07 26.77
C GLY A 166 1.89 3.51 28.07
N THR A 167 2.69 3.97 29.04
CA THR A 167 2.19 4.43 30.34
C THR A 167 1.51 5.78 30.18
N ILE A 168 0.33 5.90 30.82
CA ILE A 168 -0.52 7.07 30.75
C ILE A 168 -0.81 7.58 32.15
N THR A 169 -0.78 8.91 32.32
CA THR A 169 -1.24 9.56 33.55
C THR A 169 -2.31 10.58 33.17
N ALA A 170 -3.55 10.35 33.60
CA ALA A 170 -4.65 11.27 33.39
C ALA A 170 -4.57 12.44 34.39
N ILE A 171 -4.70 13.67 33.88
CA ILE A 171 -4.67 14.92 34.64
C ILE A 171 -6.02 15.62 34.42
N SER A 172 -7.13 15.02 34.87
CA SER A 172 -8.39 15.68 35.29
C SER A 172 -9.63 14.79 35.15
N THR A 173 -10.64 15.07 35.98
CA THR A 173 -12.02 14.57 35.88
C THR A 173 -12.94 15.67 35.35
N GLY A 174 -13.66 15.42 34.25
CA GLY A 174 -14.57 16.37 33.60
C GLY A 174 -14.85 16.02 32.12
N SER A 175 -15.57 16.89 31.39
CA SER A 175 -15.87 16.71 29.95
C SER A 175 -14.65 16.83 29.02
N THR A 176 -13.54 17.34 29.54
CA THR A 176 -12.24 17.44 28.88
C THR A 176 -11.19 16.80 29.77
N ILE A 177 -10.42 15.86 29.23
CA ILE A 177 -9.42 15.09 29.97
C ILE A 177 -8.05 15.34 29.34
N LYS A 178 -7.05 15.69 30.16
CA LYS A 178 -5.66 15.74 29.71
C LYS A 178 -4.96 14.43 30.03
N ILE A 179 -4.20 13.92 29.07
CA ILE A 179 -3.52 12.64 29.14
C ILE A 179 -2.05 12.90 28.85
N THR A 180 -1.18 12.56 29.79
CA THR A 180 0.25 12.51 29.52
C THR A 180 0.60 11.14 28.97
N VAL A 181 1.21 11.10 27.78
CA VAL A 181 1.70 9.88 27.13
C VAL A 181 3.22 9.80 27.20
N SER A 182 3.73 8.60 27.43
CA SER A 182 5.16 8.29 27.42
C SER A 182 5.56 7.58 26.12
N THR A 183 6.86 7.53 25.82
CA THR A 183 7.37 6.76 24.68
C THR A 183 6.96 5.28 24.82
N PRO A 184 6.44 4.62 23.77
CA PRO A 184 6.49 4.99 22.34
C PRO A 184 5.26 5.76 21.81
N LEU A 185 4.34 6.23 22.67
CA LEU A 185 3.09 6.90 22.25
C LEU A 185 3.26 8.38 21.88
N VAL A 186 4.40 8.99 22.23
CA VAL A 186 4.70 10.38 21.85
C VAL A 186 4.67 10.52 20.33
N GLY A 187 3.81 11.40 19.84
CA GLY A 187 3.61 11.67 18.42
C GLY A 187 2.78 10.67 17.63
N PHE A 188 2.32 9.60 18.28
CA PHE A 188 1.46 8.59 17.66
C PHE A 188 0.05 9.11 17.36
N PHE A 189 -0.55 9.81 18.32
CA PHE A 189 -1.90 10.37 18.19
C PHE A 189 -1.87 11.77 17.56
N LYS A 190 -2.89 12.07 16.77
CA LYS A 190 -3.13 13.34 16.09
C LYS A 190 -4.48 13.91 16.51
N THR A 191 -4.68 15.20 16.25
CA THR A 191 -5.99 15.84 16.43
C THR A 191 -7.04 15.14 15.59
N TRP A 192 -8.24 14.99 16.14
CA TRP A 192 -9.38 14.25 15.59
C TRP A 192 -9.30 12.73 15.64
N ASP A 193 -8.19 12.17 16.15
CA ASP A 193 -8.13 10.73 16.39
C ASP A 193 -9.19 10.31 17.41
N THR A 194 -9.86 9.21 17.09
CA THR A 194 -10.72 8.48 18.01
C THR A 194 -9.91 7.39 18.68
N ILE A 195 -9.88 7.43 20.00
CA ILE A 195 -9.10 6.52 20.85
C ILE A 195 -10.04 5.78 21.79
N ASN A 196 -9.64 4.58 22.20
CA ASN A 196 -10.29 3.85 23.29
C ASN A 196 -9.24 3.15 24.15
N THR A 197 -9.64 2.73 25.34
CA THR A 197 -8.80 1.87 26.18
C THR A 197 -9.01 0.41 25.82
N TRP A 198 -8.01 -0.43 26.06
CA TRP A 198 -8.10 -1.86 25.73
C TRP A 198 -9.26 -2.52 26.48
N GLY A 199 -10.23 -3.07 25.72
CA GLY A 199 -11.41 -3.73 26.28
C GLY A 199 -12.57 -2.81 26.70
N ALA A 200 -12.49 -1.50 26.47
CA ALA A 200 -13.59 -0.57 26.75
C ALA A 200 -14.42 -0.23 25.51
N ALA A 201 -15.74 -0.10 25.71
CA ALA A 201 -16.69 0.33 24.67
C ALA A 201 -16.67 1.86 24.43
N ASN A 202 -16.19 2.64 25.39
CA ASN A 202 -16.19 4.09 25.30
C ASN A 202 -15.03 4.58 24.41
N THR A 203 -15.37 5.45 23.46
CA THR A 203 -14.40 6.16 22.63
C THR A 203 -14.27 7.62 23.10
N CYS A 204 -13.10 8.19 22.88
CA CYS A 204 -12.80 9.59 23.11
C CYS A 204 -12.24 10.18 21.81
N VAL A 205 -12.40 11.49 21.61
CA VAL A 205 -11.80 12.20 20.48
C VAL A 205 -10.66 13.08 20.97
N VAL A 206 -9.52 13.03 20.31
CA VAL A 206 -8.37 13.91 20.57
C VAL A 206 -8.69 15.30 20.04
N SER A 207 -9.01 16.23 20.94
CA SER A 207 -9.32 17.63 20.62
C SER A 207 -8.07 18.45 20.30
N SER A 208 -6.94 18.17 20.96
CA SER A 208 -5.65 18.81 20.70
C SER A 208 -4.49 17.95 21.17
N VAL A 209 -3.32 18.18 20.59
CA VAL A 209 -2.04 17.55 20.95
C VAL A 209 -1.05 18.67 21.24
N SER A 210 -0.27 18.56 22.31
CA SER A 210 0.78 19.53 22.65
C SER A 210 1.91 19.55 21.62
N SER A 211 2.71 20.63 21.62
CA SER A 211 3.83 20.80 20.68
C SER A 211 4.92 19.74 20.82
N ASP A 212 5.16 19.25 22.03
CA ASP A 212 6.06 18.13 22.33
C ASP A 212 5.42 16.75 22.11
N GLN A 213 4.14 16.72 21.70
CA GLN A 213 3.34 15.53 21.42
C GLN A 213 3.20 14.56 22.61
N SER A 214 3.47 15.04 23.83
CA SER A 214 3.42 14.25 25.07
C SER A 214 2.09 14.41 25.83
N ILE A 215 1.30 15.44 25.53
CA ILE A 215 0.01 15.70 26.17
C ILE A 215 -1.10 15.70 25.13
N LEU A 216 -2.11 14.86 25.36
CA LEU A 216 -3.34 14.83 24.58
C LEU A 216 -4.46 15.46 25.40
N THR A 217 -5.25 16.33 24.78
CA THR A 217 -6.51 16.79 25.35
C THR A 217 -7.63 16.06 24.63
N VAL A 218 -8.45 15.31 25.37
CA VAL A 218 -9.53 14.51 24.80
C VAL A 218 -10.89 14.96 25.28
N THR A 219 -11.88 14.80 24.42
CA THR A 219 -13.28 15.16 24.63
C THR A 219 -14.19 13.99 24.27
N SER A 220 -15.47 14.09 24.65
CA SER A 220 -16.51 13.11 24.28
C SER A 220 -16.31 11.69 24.86
N CYS A 221 -15.55 11.56 25.94
CA CYS A 221 -15.42 10.31 26.67
C CYS A 221 -16.73 10.04 27.44
N GLY A 222 -17.58 9.14 26.95
CA GLY A 222 -18.92 8.87 27.52
C GLY A 222 -18.96 8.55 29.03
N ALA A 223 -17.84 8.08 29.59
CA ALA A 223 -17.52 8.11 31.01
C ALA A 223 -15.98 8.13 31.14
N THR A 224 -15.42 8.65 32.24
CA THR A 224 -13.97 8.53 32.53
C THR A 224 -13.59 7.04 32.59
N PRO A 225 -12.85 6.50 31.60
CA PRO A 225 -12.47 5.09 31.60
C PRO A 225 -11.59 4.75 32.80
N ALA A 226 -11.84 3.61 33.46
CA ALA A 226 -11.15 3.22 34.69
C ALA A 226 -9.71 2.72 34.49
N ASN A 227 -9.34 2.30 33.27
CA ASN A 227 -8.06 1.65 32.97
C ASN A 227 -7.40 2.28 31.73
N TRP A 228 -6.67 3.39 31.91
CA TRP A 228 -5.96 4.09 30.84
C TRP A 228 -4.57 3.54 30.52
N ASP A 229 -4.13 2.49 31.20
CA ASP A 229 -2.78 1.93 31.04
C ASP A 229 -2.49 1.38 29.63
N LEU A 230 -3.53 1.25 28.78
CA LEU A 230 -3.44 0.78 27.40
C LEU A 230 -4.38 1.61 26.50
N LEU A 231 -3.85 2.66 25.87
CA LEU A 231 -4.58 3.48 24.90
C LEU A 231 -4.24 3.06 23.48
N LYS A 232 -5.26 2.91 22.64
CA LYS A 232 -5.11 2.56 21.24
C LYS A 232 -5.98 3.46 20.37
N ILE A 233 -5.63 3.53 19.09
CA ILE A 233 -6.52 4.05 18.07
C ILE A 233 -7.73 3.11 17.93
N ALA A 234 -8.93 3.66 17.77
CA ALA A 234 -10.17 2.88 17.65
C ALA A 234 -10.31 2.11 16.31
N ALA A 235 -9.36 2.28 15.38
CA ALA A 235 -9.29 1.59 14.09
C ALA A 235 -8.79 0.15 14.22
N TRP A 236 -9.45 -0.76 13.51
CA TRP A 236 -9.07 -2.17 13.37
C TRP A 236 -8.50 -2.37 11.97
N ASP A 237 -7.17 -2.34 11.86
CA ASP A 237 -6.41 -2.41 10.59
C ASP A 237 -6.76 -1.29 9.58
N GLU A 238 -5.78 -0.90 8.77
CA GLU A 238 -5.84 0.39 8.05
C GLU A 238 -5.36 0.29 6.59
N ILE A 239 -4.81 -0.85 6.17
CA ILE A 239 -4.20 -1.06 4.83
C ILE A 239 -4.46 -2.47 4.24
N SER A 240 -4.91 -3.43 5.06
CA SER A 240 -5.14 -4.84 4.67
C SER A 240 -5.96 -5.00 3.38
N SER A 241 -6.96 -4.15 3.16
CA SER A 241 -7.89 -4.25 2.04
C SER A 241 -7.29 -3.94 0.67
N LEU A 242 -6.45 -2.90 0.54
CA LEU A 242 -5.84 -2.55 -0.75
C LEU A 242 -4.78 -3.57 -1.17
N ILE A 243 -4.02 -4.08 -0.19
CA ILE A 243 -3.06 -5.18 -0.37
C ILE A 243 -3.80 -6.45 -0.82
N ALA A 244 -4.88 -6.82 -0.13
CA ALA A 244 -5.69 -7.99 -0.48
C ALA A 244 -6.28 -7.89 -1.89
N TRP A 245 -6.71 -6.69 -2.31
CA TRP A 245 -7.28 -6.48 -3.64
C TRP A 245 -6.27 -6.82 -4.74
N VAL A 246 -5.10 -6.23 -4.65
CA VAL A 246 -4.03 -6.39 -5.65
C VAL A 246 -3.43 -7.80 -5.64
N ASN A 247 -3.49 -8.49 -4.50
CA ASN A 247 -3.03 -9.87 -4.36
C ASN A 247 -4.08 -10.93 -4.70
N SER A 248 -5.33 -10.59 -5.02
CA SER A 248 -6.34 -11.58 -5.41
C SER A 248 -6.13 -12.07 -6.85
N TRP A 249 -5.64 -13.31 -7.02
CA TRP A 249 -5.20 -13.87 -8.31
C TRP A 249 -6.31 -14.17 -9.34
N SER A 250 -7.59 -13.97 -9.04
CA SER A 250 -8.68 -14.54 -9.86
C SER A 250 -9.86 -13.63 -10.16
N GLY A 251 -9.74 -12.31 -10.01
CA GLY A 251 -10.88 -11.42 -10.32
C GLY A 251 -12.14 -11.79 -9.53
N VAL A 252 -11.98 -12.27 -8.29
CA VAL A 252 -13.12 -12.60 -7.43
C VAL A 252 -13.88 -11.31 -7.15
N SER A 253 -15.06 -11.26 -7.73
CA SER A 253 -16.07 -10.19 -7.68
C SER A 253 -16.70 -9.98 -6.30
N ASN A 254 -16.18 -10.62 -5.24
CA ASN A 254 -16.69 -10.44 -3.88
C ASN A 254 -16.05 -9.22 -3.19
N TRP A 255 -16.19 -8.06 -3.83
CA TRP A 255 -16.30 -6.80 -3.08
C TRP A 255 -17.72 -6.69 -2.54
N SER A 256 -18.00 -7.46 -1.48
CA SER A 256 -19.01 -7.04 -0.52
C SER A 256 -18.38 -6.23 0.62
N ASN A 257 -17.06 -6.27 0.79
CA ASN A 257 -16.37 -5.39 1.73
C ASN A 257 -14.85 -5.42 1.60
N PRO A 258 -14.15 -4.27 1.77
CA PRO A 258 -12.80 -4.32 2.29
C PRO A 258 -12.88 -4.97 3.69
N PRO A 259 -12.18 -6.08 3.97
CA PRO A 259 -12.04 -6.52 5.36
C PRO A 259 -11.30 -5.42 6.10
N TYR A 260 -11.92 -5.00 7.21
CA TYR A 260 -11.47 -4.00 8.16
C TYR A 260 -9.95 -4.06 8.34
#